data_AF-A0A1B6KAM3-F1
#
_entry.id   AF-A0A1B6KAM3-F1
#
_cell.length_a   1.000
_cell.length_b   1.000
_cell.length_c   1.000
_cell.angle_alpha   90.00
_cell.angle_beta   90.00
_cell.angle_gamma   90.00
#
_symmetry.space_group_name_H-M   'P 1'
#
loop_
_entity.id
_entity.type
_entity.pdbx_description
1 polymer ?
#
loop_
_entity_poly.entity_id
_entity_poly.type
_entity_poly.pdbx_seq_one_letter_code
_entity_poly.pdbx_strand_id
1 'polypeptide(L)'
;MMKQYMDYLRRYAILNEVWNQVAENILSVEDVDKVISEGLGMRYAFLGALEVAHLNAEGMKNYCERYSKSIYSTSNTFKPIPKMEGPQVDVVSEQLNKMTPLDKLQERRAWRDQCLTRLSVLKGELKRKPL
;
A
#
# COMPACT_ATOMS: atom_id res chain seq x y z
N MET A 1 -20.20 -2.00 -9.23
CA MET A 1 -19.89 -0.55 -9.25
C MET A 1 -19.37 -0.05 -7.90
N MET A 2 -20.11 -0.20 -6.79
CA MET A 2 -19.72 0.35 -5.47
C MET A 2 -18.44 -0.26 -4.86
N LYS A 3 -18.23 -1.58 -4.96
CA LYS A 3 -17.02 -2.25 -4.44
C LYS A 3 -15.74 -1.78 -5.15
N GLN A 4 -15.78 -1.74 -6.48
CA GLN A 4 -14.65 -1.28 -7.29
C GLN A 4 -14.31 0.20 -7.02
N TYR A 5 -15.33 1.05 -6.85
CA TYR A 5 -15.14 2.45 -6.44
C TYR A 5 -14.46 2.57 -5.07
N MET A 6 -14.87 1.74 -4.11
CA MET A 6 -14.27 1.70 -2.78
C MET A 6 -12.82 1.20 -2.79
N ASP A 7 -12.47 0.27 -3.67
CA ASP A 7 -11.08 -0.18 -3.84
C ASP A 7 -10.21 0.96 -4.40
N TYR A 8 -10.73 1.76 -5.34
CA TYR A 8 -10.01 2.93 -5.86
C TYR A 8 -9.72 3.96 -4.78
N LEU A 9 -10.67 4.28 -3.90
CA LEU A 9 -10.46 5.28 -2.83
C LEU A 9 -9.26 4.93 -1.94
N ARG A 10 -9.16 3.67 -1.51
CA ARG A 10 -8.06 3.20 -0.65
C ARG A 10 -6.72 3.21 -1.40
N ARG A 11 -6.73 2.76 -2.65
CA ARG A 11 -5.54 2.78 -3.50
C ARG A 11 -5.04 4.20 -3.71
N TYR A 12 -5.93 5.15 -3.98
CA TYR A 12 -5.56 6.55 -4.22
C TYR A 12 -5.10 7.25 -2.96
N ALA A 13 -5.65 6.93 -1.79
CA ALA A 13 -5.13 7.45 -0.52
C ALA A 13 -3.65 7.07 -0.31
N ILE A 14 -3.28 5.80 -0.56
CA ILE A 14 -1.88 5.35 -0.49
C ILE A 14 -1.05 6.03 -1.58
N LEU A 15 -1.54 6.07 -2.82
CA LEU A 15 -0.80 6.60 -3.95
C LEU A 15 -0.50 8.10 -3.79
N ASN A 16 -1.44 8.88 -3.24
CA ASN A 16 -1.25 10.29 -2.95
C ASN A 16 -0.12 10.52 -1.94
N GLU A 17 -0.10 9.71 -0.88
CA GLU A 17 0.90 9.85 0.18
C GLU A 17 2.30 9.47 -0.32
N VAL A 18 2.46 8.33 -0.99
CA VAL A 18 3.77 7.93 -1.52
C VAL A 18 4.27 8.88 -2.61
N TRP A 19 3.36 9.47 -3.41
CA TRP A 19 3.72 10.49 -4.40
C TRP A 19 4.33 11.71 -3.73
N ASN A 20 3.72 12.21 -2.65
CA ASN A 20 4.23 13.34 -1.89
C ASN A 20 5.59 13.02 -1.25
N GLN A 21 5.77 11.82 -0.70
CA GLN A 21 7.04 11.40 -0.10
C GLN A 21 8.19 11.38 -1.11
N VAL A 22 7.95 10.87 -2.31
CA VAL A 22 8.97 10.88 -3.37
C VAL A 22 9.21 12.31 -3.88
N ALA A 23 8.16 13.13 -4.03
CA ALA A 23 8.29 14.52 -4.47
C ALA A 23 9.08 15.40 -3.49
N GLU A 24 9.03 15.09 -2.21
CA GLU A 24 9.84 15.76 -1.17
C GLU A 24 11.22 15.13 -0.97
N ASN A 25 11.59 14.12 -1.75
CA ASN A 25 12.82 13.34 -1.57
C ASN A 25 12.95 12.73 -0.17
N ILE A 26 11.83 12.41 0.49
CA ILE A 26 11.81 11.72 1.79
C ILE A 26 12.22 10.25 1.59
N LEU A 27 11.72 9.61 0.54
CA LEU A 27 12.05 8.24 0.15
C LEU A 27 12.19 8.14 -1.38
N SER A 28 13.01 7.19 -1.84
CA SER A 28 13.04 6.81 -3.25
C SER A 28 11.79 5.99 -3.63
N VAL A 29 11.51 5.85 -4.93
CA VAL A 29 10.43 4.97 -5.43
C VAL A 29 10.63 3.53 -4.96
N GLU A 30 11.88 3.06 -4.94
CA GLU A 30 12.20 1.71 -4.48
C GLU A 30 11.87 1.54 -2.99
N ASP A 31 12.23 2.51 -2.16
CA ASP A 31 12.02 2.43 -0.72
C ASP A 31 10.54 2.53 -0.35
N VAL A 32 9.76 3.41 -0.98
CA VAL A 32 8.31 3.47 -0.74
C VAL A 32 7.62 2.16 -1.14
N ASP A 33 8.04 1.54 -2.26
CA ASP A 33 7.50 0.25 -2.68
C ASP A 33 7.88 -0.88 -1.74
N LYS A 34 9.10 -0.87 -1.15
CA LYS A 34 9.51 -1.84 -0.12
C LYS A 34 8.72 -1.68 1.18
N VAL A 35 8.50 -0.45 1.65
CA VAL A 35 7.67 -0.20 2.86
C VAL A 35 6.29 -0.82 2.73
N ILE A 36 5.70 -0.77 1.52
CA ILE A 36 4.42 -1.41 1.23
C ILE A 36 4.60 -2.92 1.04
N SER A 37 5.41 -3.37 0.09
CA SER A 37 5.47 -4.78 -0.31
C SER A 37 6.08 -5.72 0.74
N GLU A 38 7.09 -5.24 1.49
CA GLU A 38 7.83 -6.00 2.50
C GLU A 38 7.39 -5.65 3.94
N GLY A 39 6.56 -4.62 4.11
CA GLY A 39 6.05 -4.18 5.42
C GLY A 39 4.54 -4.28 5.54
N LEU A 40 3.84 -3.18 5.23
CA LEU A 40 2.39 -3.04 5.48
C LEU A 40 1.53 -4.00 4.65
N GLY A 41 1.96 -4.32 3.43
CA GLY A 41 1.24 -5.16 2.47
C GLY A 41 1.13 -6.62 2.91
N MET A 42 2.10 -7.14 3.66
CA MET A 42 2.09 -8.52 4.12
C MET A 42 0.87 -8.84 4.99
N ARG A 43 0.56 -7.98 5.97
CA ARG A 43 -0.61 -8.16 6.84
C ARG A 43 -1.93 -7.93 6.08
N TYR A 44 -1.94 -6.96 5.15
CA TYR A 44 -3.12 -6.64 4.35
C TYR A 44 -3.43 -7.66 3.26
N ALA A 45 -2.49 -8.55 2.93
CA ALA A 45 -2.78 -9.74 2.14
C ALA A 45 -3.77 -10.67 2.84
N PHE A 46 -3.89 -10.64 4.17
CA PHE A 46 -4.71 -11.55 4.96
C PHE A 46 -5.86 -10.86 5.70
N LEU A 47 -5.60 -9.71 6.32
CA LEU A 47 -6.48 -9.04 7.28
C LEU A 47 -6.97 -7.68 6.76
N GLY A 48 -8.14 -7.26 7.24
CA GLY A 48 -8.65 -5.90 7.00
C GLY A 48 -8.01 -4.85 7.91
N ALA A 49 -8.05 -3.56 7.54
CA ALA A 49 -7.41 -2.49 8.31
C ALA A 49 -7.89 -2.37 9.77
N LEU A 50 -9.20 -2.52 10.01
CA LEU A 50 -9.76 -2.47 11.36
C LEU A 50 -9.42 -3.72 12.19
N GLU A 51 -9.36 -4.89 11.55
CA GLU A 51 -8.95 -6.13 12.21
C GLU A 51 -7.47 -6.08 12.57
N VAL A 52 -6.61 -5.56 11.68
CA VAL A 52 -5.20 -5.27 11.99
C VAL A 52 -5.10 -4.32 13.19
N ALA A 53 -5.86 -3.22 13.22
CA ALA A 53 -5.86 -2.30 14.36
C ALA A 53 -6.32 -2.99 15.65
N HIS A 54 -7.37 -3.81 15.56
CA HIS A 54 -7.89 -4.58 16.69
C HIS A 54 -6.83 -5.55 17.24
N LEU A 55 -6.08 -6.23 16.38
CA LEU A 55 -5.06 -7.23 16.75
C LEU A 55 -3.70 -6.62 17.13
N ASN A 56 -3.42 -5.36 16.76
CA ASN A 56 -2.20 -4.66 17.16
C ASN A 56 -2.24 -4.15 18.62
N ALA A 57 -3.36 -4.34 19.31
CA ALA A 57 -3.54 -3.99 20.73
C ALA A 57 -4.49 -5.00 21.39
N GLU A 58 -4.86 -4.75 22.64
CA GLU A 58 -5.90 -5.52 23.35
C GLU A 58 -7.30 -5.09 22.88
N GLY A 59 -7.55 -5.21 21.57
CA GLY A 59 -8.76 -4.77 20.90
C GLY A 59 -8.78 -3.30 20.51
N MET A 60 -9.77 -2.95 19.66
CA MET A 60 -9.87 -1.62 19.02
C MET A 60 -9.98 -0.47 20.03
N LYS A 61 -10.64 -0.68 21.17
CA LYS A 61 -10.76 0.36 22.21
C LYS A 61 -9.37 0.71 22.77
N ASN A 62 -8.59 -0.31 23.12
CA ASN A 62 -7.25 -0.10 23.62
C ASN A 62 -6.31 0.46 22.53
N TYR A 63 -6.51 0.06 21.27
CA TYR A 63 -5.80 0.66 20.14
C TYR A 63 -6.07 2.17 20.03
N CYS A 64 -7.33 2.60 20.14
CA CYS A 64 -7.68 4.03 20.15
C CYS A 64 -7.06 4.77 21.34
N GLU A 65 -7.10 4.20 22.55
CA GLU A 65 -6.48 4.80 23.75
C GLU A 65 -4.98 5.05 23.55
N ARG A 66 -4.27 4.11 22.90
CA ARG A 66 -2.83 4.20 22.66
C ARG A 66 -2.46 5.12 21.49
N TYR A 67 -3.18 5.01 20.37
CA TYR A 67 -2.70 5.54 19.09
C TYR A 67 -3.58 6.63 18.48
N SER A 68 -4.80 6.89 18.98
CA SER A 68 -5.69 7.89 18.37
C SER A 68 -5.04 9.28 18.28
N LYS A 69 -4.31 9.70 19.32
CA LYS A 69 -3.61 10.99 19.36
C LYS A 69 -2.51 11.07 18.29
N SER A 70 -1.67 10.04 18.18
CA SER A 70 -0.57 10.03 17.21
C SER A 70 -1.09 9.91 15.77
N ILE A 71 -2.08 9.04 15.54
CA ILE A 71 -2.76 8.91 14.25
C ILE A 71 -3.33 10.26 13.83
N TYR A 72 -4.06 10.95 14.71
CA TYR A 72 -4.63 12.27 14.43
C TYR A 72 -3.54 13.31 14.15
N SER A 73 -2.50 13.41 14.99
CA SER A 73 -1.44 14.40 14.79
C SER A 73 -0.67 14.17 13.50
N THR A 74 -0.30 12.93 13.18
CA THR A 74 0.42 12.60 11.95
C THR A 74 -0.48 12.75 10.72
N SER A 75 -1.76 12.40 10.81
CA SER A 75 -2.68 12.61 9.68
C SER A 75 -2.86 14.08 9.34
N ASN A 76 -2.75 14.99 10.31
CA ASN A 76 -2.81 16.43 10.07
C ASN A 76 -1.54 17.00 9.41
N THR A 77 -0.45 16.23 9.30
CA THR A 77 0.74 16.65 8.55
C THR A 77 0.67 16.21 7.09
N PHE A 78 -0.37 15.49 6.68
CA PHE A 78 -0.53 15.07 5.30
C PHE A 78 -0.70 16.28 4.38
N LYS A 79 -0.01 16.22 3.25
CA LYS A 79 -0.13 17.25 2.23
C LYS A 79 -1.48 17.19 1.52
N PRO A 80 -1.88 18.29 0.85
CA PRO A 80 -3.00 18.28 -0.08
C PRO A 80 -2.85 17.16 -1.12
N ILE A 81 -3.99 16.75 -1.69
CA ILE A 81 -4.02 15.75 -2.75
C ILE A 81 -3.17 16.22 -3.93
N PRO A 82 -2.08 15.49 -4.28
CA PRO A 82 -1.24 15.89 -5.39
C PRO A 82 -1.93 15.60 -6.72
N LYS A 83 -1.65 16.43 -7.72
CA LYS A 83 -1.86 16.05 -9.12
C LYS A 83 -0.57 15.40 -9.63
N MET A 84 -0.71 14.24 -10.27
CA MET A 84 0.43 13.50 -10.86
C MET A 84 0.77 14.10 -12.22
N GLU A 85 1.36 15.30 -12.18
CA GLU A 85 1.69 16.11 -13.35
C GLU A 85 3.03 16.83 -13.15
N GLY A 86 3.55 17.43 -14.21
CA GLY A 86 4.80 18.19 -14.17
C GLY A 86 6.06 17.33 -14.04
N PRO A 87 7.21 17.95 -13.71
CA PRO A 87 8.53 17.29 -13.74
C PRO A 87 8.66 16.07 -12.83
N GLN A 88 7.83 15.99 -11.77
CA GLN A 88 7.85 14.86 -10.86
C GLN A 88 7.46 13.54 -11.54
N VAL A 89 6.62 13.60 -12.59
CA VAL A 89 6.25 12.42 -13.38
C VAL A 89 7.49 11.80 -14.01
N ASP A 90 8.38 12.61 -14.55
CA ASP A 90 9.62 12.14 -15.17
C ASP A 90 10.54 11.50 -14.12
N VAL A 91 10.69 12.13 -12.95
CA VAL A 91 11.49 11.59 -11.83
C VAL A 91 11.00 10.22 -11.38
N VAL A 92 9.69 10.07 -11.17
CA VAL A 92 9.09 8.79 -10.75
C VAL A 92 9.20 7.75 -11.87
N SER A 93 8.91 8.16 -13.11
CA SER A 93 9.00 7.30 -14.30
C SER A 93 10.41 6.76 -14.50
N GLU A 94 11.44 7.61 -14.39
CA GLU A 94 12.84 7.20 -14.51
C GLU A 94 13.24 6.16 -13.46
N GLN A 95 12.83 6.35 -12.20
CA GLN A 95 13.11 5.38 -11.14
C GLN A 95 12.38 4.04 -11.38
N LEU A 96 11.10 4.09 -11.77
CA LEU A 96 10.34 2.89 -12.14
C LEU A 96 10.95 2.16 -13.33
N ASN A 97 11.38 2.89 -14.37
CA ASN A 97 11.99 2.30 -15.56
C ASN A 97 13.34 1.64 -15.27
N LYS A 98 14.09 2.13 -14.27
CA LYS A 98 15.32 1.46 -13.80
C LYS A 98 15.02 0.12 -13.13
N MET A 99 13.93 0.03 -12.37
CA MET A 99 13.52 -1.18 -11.65
C MET A 99 12.76 -2.18 -12.53
N THR A 100 11.93 -1.67 -13.43
CA THR A 100 11.10 -2.44 -14.37
C THR A 100 11.09 -1.72 -15.72
N PRO A 101 12.06 -2.02 -16.59
CA PRO A 101 12.12 -1.47 -17.94
C PRO A 101 10.83 -1.70 -18.72
N LEU A 102 10.48 -0.76 -19.61
CA LEU A 102 9.21 -0.77 -20.35
C LEU A 102 9.03 -2.04 -21.21
N ASP A 103 10.10 -2.54 -21.80
CA ASP A 103 10.14 -3.78 -22.59
C ASP A 103 9.95 -5.05 -21.72
N LYS A 104 10.16 -4.94 -20.40
CA LYS A 104 9.97 -6.00 -19.41
C LYS A 104 8.62 -5.94 -18.68
N LEU A 105 7.76 -4.97 -19.00
CA LEU A 105 6.46 -4.81 -18.32
C LEU A 105 5.55 -6.05 -18.42
N GLN A 106 5.59 -6.79 -19.53
CA GLN A 106 4.78 -7.99 -19.68
C GLN A 106 5.28 -9.12 -18.77
N GLU A 107 6.60 -9.32 -18.72
CA GLU A 107 7.25 -10.30 -17.84
C GLU A 107 6.94 -9.99 -16.36
N ARG A 108 7.07 -8.72 -15.96
CA ARG A 108 6.78 -8.31 -14.58
C ARG A 108 5.30 -8.47 -14.21
N ARG A 109 4.38 -8.19 -15.15
CA ARG A 109 2.94 -8.45 -14.96
C ARG A 109 2.64 -9.94 -14.83
N ALA A 110 3.26 -10.79 -15.65
CA ALA A 110 3.11 -12.23 -15.55
C ALA A 110 3.60 -12.75 -14.19
N TRP A 111 4.74 -12.28 -13.70
CA TRP A 111 5.23 -12.60 -12.36
C TRP A 111 4.25 -12.16 -11.26
N ARG A 112 3.74 -10.91 -11.32
CA ARG A 112 2.73 -10.40 -10.36
C ARG A 112 1.49 -11.30 -10.35
N ASP A 113 0.98 -11.68 -11.52
CA ASP A 113 -0.23 -12.48 -11.63
C ASP A 113 0.00 -13.89 -11.06
N GLN A 114 1.17 -14.50 -11.29
CA GLN A 114 1.56 -15.77 -10.66
C GLN A 114 1.61 -15.67 -9.13
N CYS A 115 2.18 -14.58 -8.57
CA CYS A 115 2.18 -14.33 -7.13
C CYS A 115 0.75 -14.25 -6.57
N LEU A 116 -0.14 -13.53 -7.26
CA LEU A 116 -1.55 -13.41 -6.85
C LEU A 116 -2.30 -14.74 -6.93
N THR A 117 -2.05 -15.56 -7.94
CA THR A 117 -2.61 -16.93 -8.03
C THR A 117 -2.18 -17.77 -6.84
N ARG A 118 -0.88 -17.79 -6.52
CA ARG A 118 -0.34 -18.55 -5.38
C ARG A 118 -0.92 -18.05 -4.04
N LEU A 119 -1.01 -16.73 -3.87
CA LEU A 119 -1.62 -16.14 -2.67
C LEU A 119 -3.11 -16.53 -2.54
N SER A 120 -3.85 -16.58 -3.65
CA SER A 120 -5.26 -17.00 -3.65
C SER A 120 -5.43 -18.45 -3.19
N VAL A 121 -4.57 -19.36 -3.66
CA VAL A 121 -4.51 -20.76 -3.21
C VAL A 121 -4.23 -20.83 -1.70
N LEU A 122 -3.17 -20.17 -1.24
CA LEU A 122 -2.80 -20.11 0.18
C LEU A 122 -3.95 -19.61 1.06
N LYS A 123 -4.61 -18.51 0.65
CA LYS A 123 -5.78 -17.98 1.38
C LYS A 123 -6.95 -18.97 1.40
N GLY A 124 -7.13 -19.76 0.34
CA GLY A 124 -8.12 -20.83 0.29
C GLY A 124 -7.81 -21.96 1.28
N GLU A 125 -6.54 -22.36 1.39
CA GLU A 125 -6.07 -23.38 2.33
C GLU A 125 -6.26 -22.95 3.79
N LEU A 126 -5.83 -21.74 4.13
CA LEU A 126 -5.96 -21.19 5.49
C LEU A 126 -7.43 -21.04 5.92
N LYS A 127 -8.34 -20.70 5.00
CA LYS A 127 -9.79 -20.64 5.31
C LYS A 127 -10.41 -22.00 5.61
N ARG A 128 -9.88 -23.08 5.05
CA ARG A 128 -10.37 -24.45 5.31
C ARG A 128 -9.88 -25.02 6.64
N LYS A 129 -8.83 -24.43 7.21
CA LYS A 129 -8.29 -24.73 8.53
C LYS A 129 -8.29 -23.46 9.38
N PRO A 130 -9.47 -22.92 9.73
CA PRO A 130 -9.53 -21.78 10.64
C PRO A 130 -8.90 -22.17 11.99
N LEU A 131 -8.15 -21.24 12.58
CA LEU A 131 -7.64 -21.34 13.94
C LEU A 131 -8.79 -21.54 14.94
#